data_AF-A0A354X4R8-F1
#
_entry.id   AF-A0A354X4R8-F1
#
_cell.length_a   1.000
_cell.length_b   1.000
_cell.length_c   1.000
_cell.angle_alpha   90.00
_cell.angle_beta   90.00
_cell.angle_gamma   90.00
#
_symmetry.space_group_name_H-M   'P 1'
#
loop_
_entity.id
_entity.type
_entity.pdbx_description
1 polymer ?
#
loop_
_entity_poly.entity_id
_entity_poly.type
_entity_poly.pdbx_seq_one_letter_code
_entity_poly.pdbx_strand_id
1 'polypeptide(L)'
;PQEAANREAGREIDWLDASTRTGWIQDHQLSISGASDKMNYYLSGAFTENTGVIIGDDFNRLSFLGKVNTDITDWLEIGVDASYTRSDYSGVGANISQAFVMSPYGVMYRDEEQKL
;
A
#
# COMPACT_ATOMS: atom_id res chain seq x y z
N PRO A 1 -37.45 -5.09 -4.38
CA PRO A 1 -37.63 -6.50 -4.83
C PRO A 1 -36.52 -7.44 -4.34
N GLN A 2 -35.25 -7.08 -4.56
CA GLN A 2 -34.10 -7.91 -4.17
C GLN A 2 -33.91 -8.02 -2.64
N GLU A 3 -34.12 -6.93 -1.90
CA GLU A 3 -34.04 -6.97 -0.42
C GLU A 3 -35.11 -7.86 0.23
N ALA A 4 -36.33 -7.83 -0.31
CA ALA A 4 -37.41 -8.69 0.17
C ALA A 4 -37.09 -10.17 -0.06
N ALA A 5 -36.49 -10.50 -1.22
CA ALA A 5 -36.03 -11.84 -1.54
C ALA A 5 -34.86 -12.29 -0.64
N ASN A 6 -33.91 -11.41 -0.34
CA ASN A 6 -32.83 -11.70 0.60
C ASN A 6 -33.36 -11.98 2.02
N ARG A 7 -34.33 -11.19 2.48
CA ARG A 7 -34.99 -11.40 3.77
C ARG A 7 -35.76 -12.73 3.83
N GLU A 8 -36.50 -13.07 2.78
CA GLU A 8 -37.24 -14.35 2.70
C GLU A 8 -36.30 -15.56 2.60
N ALA A 9 -35.14 -15.39 1.97
CA ALA A 9 -34.11 -16.41 1.85
C ALA A 9 -33.15 -16.48 3.06
N GLY A 10 -33.32 -15.61 4.07
CA GLY A 10 -32.41 -15.51 5.23
C GLY A 10 -30.97 -15.11 4.86
N ARG A 11 -30.78 -14.40 3.74
CA ARG A 11 -29.47 -13.94 3.26
C ARG A 11 -29.19 -12.54 3.79
N GLU A 12 -28.15 -12.42 4.59
CA GLU A 12 -27.69 -11.17 5.16
C GLU A 12 -26.24 -10.90 4.74
N ILE A 13 -25.92 -9.63 4.52
CA ILE A 13 -24.56 -9.15 4.26
C ILE A 13 -24.10 -8.41 5.51
N ASP A 14 -23.01 -8.88 6.11
CA ASP A 14 -22.24 -8.07 7.04
C ASP A 14 -21.40 -7.10 6.22
N TRP A 15 -21.87 -5.85 6.15
CA TRP A 15 -21.20 -4.81 5.38
C TRP A 15 -19.86 -4.39 5.97
N LEU A 16 -19.64 -4.61 7.26
CA LEU A 16 -18.36 -4.32 7.90
C LEU A 16 -17.33 -5.37 7.50
N ASP A 17 -17.70 -6.65 7.57
CA ASP A 17 -16.87 -7.76 7.05
C ASP A 17 -16.63 -7.58 5.54
N ALA A 18 -17.64 -7.18 4.77
CA ALA A 18 -17.52 -6.96 3.34
C ALA A 18 -16.69 -5.72 2.95
N SER A 19 -16.51 -4.75 3.85
CA SER A 19 -15.74 -3.52 3.61
C SER A 19 -14.33 -3.58 4.19
N THR A 20 -14.02 -4.62 4.95
CA THR A 20 -12.75 -4.79 5.64
C THR A 20 -12.06 -6.09 5.25
N ARG A 21 -10.78 -6.18 5.54
CA ARG A 21 -9.98 -7.40 5.38
C ARG A 21 -8.89 -7.44 6.43
N THR A 22 -8.30 -8.60 6.65
CA THR A 22 -7.04 -8.68 7.39
C THR A 22 -5.96 -7.94 6.60
N GLY A 23 -5.41 -6.89 7.19
CA GLY A 23 -4.29 -6.14 6.64
C GLY A 23 -2.96 -6.82 6.96
N TRP A 24 -1.98 -6.61 6.09
CA TRP A 24 -0.64 -7.18 6.21
C TRP A 24 0.38 -6.15 5.74
N ILE A 25 1.50 -6.08 6.42
CA ILE A 25 2.63 -5.22 6.02
C ILE A 25 3.83 -6.11 5.75
N GLN A 26 4.46 -5.88 4.62
CA GLN A 26 5.71 -6.53 4.23
C GLN A 26 6.74 -5.46 3.92
N ASP A 27 7.90 -5.59 4.56
CA ASP A 27 9.04 -4.70 4.37
C ASP A 27 10.25 -5.52 3.94
N HIS A 28 10.76 -5.20 2.76
CA HIS A 28 11.95 -5.82 2.20
C HIS A 28 13.00 -4.74 1.98
N GLN A 29 14.16 -4.92 2.59
CA GLN A 29 15.30 -4.02 2.40
C GLN A 29 16.54 -4.83 2.04
N LEU A 30 17.21 -4.39 0.99
CA LEU A 30 18.50 -4.93 0.57
C LEU A 30 19.48 -3.78 0.49
N SER A 31 20.67 -4.00 1.04
CA SER A 31 21.74 -3.02 1.00
C SER A 31 23.07 -3.69 0.74
N ILE A 32 23.94 -2.96 0.07
CA ILE A 32 25.34 -3.29 -0.11
C ILE A 32 26.16 -2.08 0.28
N SER A 33 27.19 -2.31 1.07
CA SER A 33 28.12 -1.26 1.49
C SER A 33 29.54 -1.79 1.51
N GLY A 34 30.48 -0.87 1.33
CA GLY A 34 31.89 -1.18 1.36
C GLY A 34 32.70 0.09 1.55
N ALA A 35 33.85 -0.05 2.19
CA ALA A 35 34.81 1.02 2.38
C ALA A 35 36.21 0.50 2.11
N SER A 36 37.00 1.32 1.44
CA SER A 36 38.44 1.18 1.25
C SER A 36 39.12 2.47 1.71
N ASP A 37 40.46 2.49 1.73
CA ASP A 37 41.25 3.62 2.24
C ASP A 37 40.99 4.96 1.55
N LYS A 38 40.34 4.97 0.37
CA LYS A 38 40.05 6.19 -0.40
C LYS A 38 38.62 6.30 -0.89
N MET A 39 37.77 5.31 -0.61
CA MET A 39 36.41 5.28 -1.17
C MET A 39 35.45 4.53 -0.26
N ASN A 40 34.33 5.15 0.04
CA ASN A 40 33.21 4.58 0.78
C ASN A 40 31.96 4.62 -0.09
N TYR A 41 31.23 3.52 -0.18
CA TYR A 41 29.97 3.48 -0.90
C TYR A 41 28.90 2.71 -0.14
N TYR A 42 27.66 3.14 -0.34
CA TYR A 42 26.47 2.53 0.20
C TYR A 42 25.37 2.60 -0.85
N LEU A 43 24.81 1.46 -1.23
CA LEU A 43 23.64 1.39 -2.10
C LEU A 43 22.57 0.58 -1.38
N SER A 44 21.33 1.07 -1.37
CA SER A 44 20.20 0.31 -0.86
C SER A 44 18.94 0.48 -1.68
N GLY A 45 18.13 -0.58 -1.65
CA GLY A 45 16.77 -0.60 -2.15
C GLY A 45 15.84 -1.07 -1.04
N ALA A 46 14.67 -0.45 -0.94
CA ALA A 46 13.62 -0.85 -0.02
C ALA A 46 12.27 -0.89 -0.74
N PHE A 47 11.49 -1.92 -0.46
CA PHE A 47 10.12 -2.08 -0.90
C PHE A 47 9.23 -2.35 0.30
N THR A 48 8.22 -1.52 0.48
CA THR A 48 7.18 -1.67 1.49
C THR A 48 5.86 -1.88 0.78
N GLU A 49 5.15 -2.95 1.14
CA GLU A 49 3.77 -3.20 0.73
C GLU A 49 2.91 -3.27 1.99
N ASN A 50 1.91 -2.40 2.06
CA ASN A 50 0.96 -2.32 3.15
C ASN A 50 -0.45 -2.50 2.58
N THR A 51 -1.01 -3.67 2.86
CA THR A 51 -2.40 -3.97 2.59
C THR A 51 -3.25 -3.46 3.76
N GLY A 52 -4.03 -2.41 3.55
CA GLY A 52 -4.85 -1.82 4.60
C GLY A 52 -6.03 -2.69 5.02
N VAL A 53 -6.53 -2.43 6.22
CA VAL A 53 -7.71 -3.11 6.79
C VAL A 53 -8.97 -2.73 6.03
N ILE A 54 -9.05 -1.50 5.53
CA ILE A 54 -10.15 -1.04 4.68
C ILE A 54 -9.85 -1.48 3.25
N ILE A 55 -10.78 -2.18 2.61
CA ILE A 55 -10.61 -2.60 1.22
C ILE A 55 -10.46 -1.34 0.35
N GLY A 56 -9.38 -1.29 -0.44
CA GLY A 56 -9.07 -0.16 -1.30
C GLY A 56 -8.24 0.95 -0.64
N ASP A 57 -7.77 0.77 0.61
CA ASP A 57 -6.79 1.63 1.27
C ASP A 57 -5.43 0.94 1.32
N ASP A 58 -4.74 0.88 0.18
CA ASP A 58 -3.44 0.22 0.06
C ASP A 58 -2.31 1.23 -0.11
N PHE A 59 -1.15 0.86 0.41
CA PHE A 59 0.05 1.68 0.33
C PHE A 59 1.25 0.86 -0.13
N ASN A 60 1.90 1.32 -1.19
CA ASN A 60 3.13 0.72 -1.70
C ASN A 60 4.23 1.78 -1.79
N ARG A 61 5.43 1.47 -1.33
CA ARG A 61 6.58 2.37 -1.42
C ARG A 61 7.81 1.64 -1.92
N LEU A 62 8.40 2.19 -2.96
CA LEU A 62 9.71 1.77 -3.48
C LEU A 62 10.71 2.90 -3.27
N SER A 63 11.83 2.58 -2.64
CA SER A 63 12.90 3.52 -2.33
C SER A 63 14.25 2.99 -2.80
N PHE A 64 15.07 3.89 -3.33
CA PHE A 64 16.47 3.65 -3.66
C PHE A 64 17.32 4.75 -3.03
N LEU A 65 18.47 4.36 -2.49
CA LEU A 65 19.44 5.27 -1.90
C LEU A 65 20.83 4.86 -2.37
N GLY A 66 21.58 5.82 -2.91
CA GLY A 66 22.97 5.64 -3.28
C GLY A 66 23.81 6.74 -2.67
N LYS A 67 24.92 6.35 -2.05
CA LYS A 67 25.90 7.23 -1.44
C LYS A 67 27.29 6.78 -1.85
N VAL A 68 28.11 7.71 -2.32
CA VAL A 68 29.49 7.43 -2.70
C VAL A 68 30.35 8.60 -2.27
N ASN A 69 31.34 8.33 -1.43
CA ASN A 69 32.35 9.30 -1.01
C ASN A 69 33.72 8.81 -1.46
N THR A 70 34.59 9.72 -1.89
CA THR A 70 35.90 9.38 -2.42
C THR A 70 36.90 10.49 -2.13
N ASP A 71 38.05 10.10 -1.59
CA ASP A 71 39.21 10.95 -1.38
C ASP A 71 39.97 11.10 -2.70
N ILE A 72 39.90 12.29 -3.29
CA ILE A 72 40.62 12.61 -4.54
C ILE A 72 42.08 12.95 -4.23
N THR A 73 42.31 13.63 -3.10
CA THR A 73 43.64 13.90 -2.54
C THR A 73 43.58 13.79 -1.02
N ASP A 74 44.73 13.77 -0.34
CA ASP A 74 44.80 13.69 1.13
C ASP A 74 44.14 14.87 1.86
N TRP A 75 43.72 15.91 1.13
CA TRP A 75 43.04 17.09 1.66
C TRP A 75 41.64 17.34 1.05
N LEU A 76 41.23 16.57 0.03
CA LEU A 76 39.97 16.78 -0.68
C LEU A 76 39.18 15.47 -0.84
N GLU A 77 38.05 15.41 -0.14
CA GLU A 77 37.02 14.40 -0.30
C GLU A 77 35.87 14.97 -1.13
N ILE A 78 35.33 14.16 -2.04
CA ILE A 78 34.07 14.47 -2.75
C ILE A 78 33.06 13.37 -2.49
N GLY A 79 31.80 13.77 -2.35
CA GLY A 79 30.69 12.87 -2.08
C GLY A 79 29.48 13.15 -2.96
N VAL A 80 28.76 12.09 -3.32
CA VAL A 80 27.47 12.15 -4.00
C VAL A 80 26.47 11.31 -3.22
N ASP A 81 25.38 11.96 -2.82
CA ASP A 81 24.21 11.32 -2.24
C ASP A 81 23.02 11.50 -3.21
N ALA A 82 22.42 10.38 -3.61
CA ALA A 82 21.23 10.35 -4.45
C ALA A 82 20.18 9.46 -3.80
N SER A 83 18.94 9.93 -3.78
CA SER A 83 17.81 9.12 -3.33
C SER A 83 16.63 9.30 -4.24
N TYR A 84 15.86 8.22 -4.39
CA TYR A 84 14.62 8.21 -5.12
C TYR A 84 13.59 7.44 -4.31
N THR A 85 12.38 7.97 -4.22
CA THR A 85 11.27 7.26 -3.58
C THR A 85 10.00 7.50 -4.38
N ARG A 86 9.30 6.42 -4.65
CA ARG A 86 7.96 6.43 -5.22
C ARG A 86 7.01 5.82 -4.21
N SER A 87 5.96 6.56 -3.91
CA SER A 87 4.87 6.10 -3.06
C SER A 87 3.59 6.04 -3.88
N ASP A 88 2.83 4.98 -3.71
CA ASP A 88 1.57 4.73 -4.35
C ASP A 88 0.51 4.52 -3.24
N TYR A 89 -0.51 5.38 -3.26
CA TYR A 89 -1.67 5.35 -2.39
C TYR A 89 -2.95 5.13 -3.23
N SER A 90 -2.80 4.55 -4.43
CA SER A 90 -3.93 4.36 -5.32
C SER A 90 -4.92 3.38 -4.70
N GLY A 91 -6.19 3.79 -4.76
CA GLY A 91 -7.27 3.08 -4.11
C GLY A 91 -8.33 4.07 -3.65
N VAL A 92 -9.58 3.61 -3.63
CA VAL A 92 -10.68 4.32 -2.97
C VAL A 92 -11.12 3.40 -1.86
N GLY A 93 -10.74 3.74 -0.63
CA GLY A 93 -11.12 2.97 0.55
C GLY A 93 -12.64 2.85 0.67
N ALA A 94 -13.11 1.67 1.03
CA ALA A 94 -14.51 1.43 1.33
C ALA A 94 -15.03 2.42 2.39
N ASN A 95 -16.25 2.93 2.18
CA ASN A 95 -16.86 3.87 3.10
C ASN A 95 -17.44 3.13 4.31
N ILE A 96 -16.67 3.09 5.41
CA ILE A 96 -17.07 2.39 6.62
C ILE A 96 -18.34 2.98 7.25
N SER A 97 -18.60 4.28 7.11
CA SER A 97 -19.85 4.88 7.60
C SER A 97 -21.07 4.34 6.85
N GLN A 98 -20.97 4.11 5.54
CA GLN A 98 -22.02 3.46 4.75
C GLN A 98 -22.23 2.01 5.21
N ALA A 99 -21.16 1.28 5.54
CA ALA A 99 -21.27 -0.09 6.03
C ALA A 99 -22.15 -0.23 7.28
N PHE A 100 -22.13 0.76 8.18
CA PHE A 100 -22.96 0.75 9.39
C PHE A 100 -24.44 1.11 9.17
N VAL A 101 -24.76 1.82 8.09
CA VAL A 101 -26.13 2.31 7.83
C VAL A 101 -26.84 1.54 6.72
N MET A 102 -26.13 0.69 5.98
CA MET A 102 -26.71 -0.15 4.94
C MET A 102 -27.58 -1.26 5.54
N SER A 103 -28.68 -1.55 4.85
CA SER A 103 -29.57 -2.65 5.20
C SER A 103 -28.83 -3.98 5.06
N PRO A 104 -28.86 -4.89 6.05
CA PRO A 104 -28.22 -6.21 5.95
C PRO A 104 -28.82 -7.07 4.82
N TYR A 105 -30.03 -6.75 4.33
CA TYR A 105 -30.66 -7.43 3.19
C TYR A 105 -30.38 -6.76 1.84
N GLY A 106 -29.55 -5.71 1.81
CA GLY A 106 -29.18 -4.99 0.58
C GLY A 106 -28.41 -5.85 -0.42
N VAL A 107 -28.06 -5.27 -1.57
CA VAL A 107 -27.29 -5.94 -2.63
C VAL A 107 -25.97 -5.24 -2.88
N MET A 108 -24.88 -6.02 -2.93
CA MET A 108 -23.52 -5.51 -3.10
C MET A 108 -23.27 -4.96 -4.51
N TYR A 109 -23.84 -5.62 -5.52
CA TYR A 109 -23.77 -5.20 -6.91
C TYR A 109 -25.18 -4.97 -7.42
N ARG A 110 -25.39 -3.82 -8.07
CA ARG A 110 -26.62 -3.55 -8.81
C ARG A 110 -26.53 -4.30 -10.14
N ASP A 111 -27.57 -5.05 -10.51
CA ASP A 111 -27.61 -5.74 -11.80
C ASP A 111 -27.33 -4.75 -12.95
N GLU A 112 -26.52 -5.16 -13.91
CA GLU A 112 -26.09 -4.29 -15.02
C GLU A 112 -27.27 -3.77 -15.85
N GLU A 113 -28.36 -4.53 -15.93
CA GLU A 113 -29.61 -4.13 -16.60
C GLU A 113 -30.36 -2.99 -15.89
N GLN A 114 -29.98 -2.65 -14.66
CA GLN A 114 -30.56 -1.55 -13.89
C GLN A 114 -29.61 -0.35 -13.77
N LYS A 115 -28.48 -0.32 -14.49
CA LYS A 115 -27.67 0.91 -14.65
C LYS A 115 -28.44 1.87 -15.57
N LEU A 116 -28.87 3.01 -15.03
CA LEU A 116 -29.51 4.10 -15.78
C LEU A 116 -28.50 4.72 -16.75
#